data_AF-A0A382AGN7-F1
#
_entry.id   AF-A0A382AGN7-F1
#
_cell.length_a   1.000
_cell.length_b   1.000
_cell.length_c   1.000
_cell.angle_alpha   90.00
_cell.angle_beta   90.00
_cell.angle_gamma   90.00
#
_symmetry.space_group_name_H-M   'P 1'
#
loop_
_entity.id
_entity.type
_entity.pdbx_description
1 polymer ?
#
loop_
_entity_poly.entity_id
_entity_poly.type
_entity_poly.pdbx_seq_one_letter_code
_entity_poly.pdbx_strand_id
1 'polypeptide(L)'
;DMFQYRNDRIAVQNHSWGSNTSAQLDAMVLEKEAIKRAIEEGRDGKGVVIIRGAGNYRALGRSAADDGYSNDPRVLTVGAVGRDGRVKSFSNMGACVLCAGLIDKGIYSTDRMGALGWNRDFSHDDPEVGSYHLIEYLGNSYALPQIAGLVALILSVNPDLTYRDVQQVFIHASRHFDFADPFLQSSAAGYLFTHNTGYGVPDAAAAVRLAKRWTNVRPLVEKSYKQAFVAQLPDDGLQLQVFANGKENSFVASPSDGLVPDDPIEALPLVDVGRATGPLEVDLTGKAALIERGDTFFSEKTRHAADAGAAFAIIYNDRGGDERYIMGGMDFSPIPAVFLSQNDGVSVRELVKLADDDPPKAGLSLESSDAVVIVPDELLCEQIGVRVNMTHPVRGDIRLTIQSPAGTRSILQANVLDVTAWRSDWTFWSNHFFYEQAKGKWTVAVSDLVKNFTGALSSVELTVRGTNVTDADSDGLDDNWELEYFESLLETALGDPDKDGESNAREQALRTNPARFNGSFDLRYHRLANGDLRLSWPSWRGFVFRVQSADHVLGPWNGEAAVESGKFQTEWDAKPGAAGVRFYRVQSELKP
;
A
#
# COMPACT_ATOMS: atom_id res chain seq x y z
N ASP A 1 19.52 -8.84 -25.03
CA ASP A 1 18.83 -8.74 -23.74
C ASP A 1 18.21 -7.35 -23.65
N MET A 2 16.96 -7.26 -23.23
CA MET A 2 16.17 -6.03 -23.27
C MET A 2 16.65 -4.97 -22.27
N PHE A 3 17.17 -5.37 -21.12
CA PHE A 3 17.56 -4.44 -20.05
C PHE A 3 18.87 -3.71 -20.35
N GLN A 4 19.74 -4.29 -21.19
CA GLN A 4 21.00 -3.67 -21.61
C GLN A 4 20.91 -2.91 -22.94
N TYR A 5 19.76 -2.93 -23.61
CA TYR A 5 19.63 -2.33 -24.93
C TYR A 5 19.70 -0.81 -24.83
N ARG A 6 20.78 -0.22 -25.39
CA ARG A 6 20.94 1.24 -25.54
C ARG A 6 20.79 2.03 -24.24
N ASN A 7 21.36 1.55 -23.13
CA ASN A 7 21.39 2.28 -21.85
C ASN A 7 22.14 3.63 -21.94
N ASP A 8 22.89 3.86 -23.03
CA ASP A 8 23.50 5.14 -23.41
C ASP A 8 22.48 6.16 -23.95
N ARG A 9 21.27 5.74 -24.34
CA ARG A 9 20.23 6.61 -24.91
C ARG A 9 18.85 6.47 -24.27
N ILE A 10 18.55 5.30 -23.70
CA ILE A 10 17.25 5.01 -23.11
C ILE A 10 17.27 5.43 -21.65
N ALA A 11 16.45 6.43 -21.30
CA ALA A 11 16.34 6.91 -19.94
C ALA A 11 15.28 6.16 -19.11
N VAL A 12 14.25 5.62 -19.77
CA VAL A 12 13.10 4.96 -19.16
C VAL A 12 12.79 3.69 -19.92
N GLN A 13 12.66 2.56 -19.22
CA GLN A 13 12.23 1.29 -19.80
C GLN A 13 10.91 0.84 -19.18
N ASN A 14 9.93 0.53 -20.02
CA ASN A 14 8.63 -0.02 -19.61
C ASN A 14 8.57 -1.52 -19.94
N HIS A 15 8.38 -2.36 -18.92
CA HIS A 15 8.28 -3.81 -19.07
C HIS A 15 6.91 -4.32 -18.64
N SER A 16 5.94 -4.23 -19.53
CA SER A 16 4.55 -4.65 -19.33
C SER A 16 4.30 -6.15 -19.57
N TRP A 17 5.13 -6.99 -18.95
CA TRP A 17 5.05 -8.46 -18.97
C TRP A 17 5.46 -9.01 -17.60
N GLY A 18 5.13 -10.26 -17.28
CA GLY A 18 5.49 -10.85 -15.99
C GLY A 18 5.02 -12.29 -15.88
N SER A 19 5.29 -12.91 -14.73
CA SER A 19 4.84 -14.27 -14.45
C SER A 19 3.32 -14.37 -14.30
N ASN A 20 2.77 -15.49 -14.76
CA ASN A 20 1.40 -15.90 -14.48
C ASN A 20 1.35 -17.19 -13.63
N THR A 21 2.33 -17.42 -12.77
CA THR A 21 2.35 -18.55 -11.84
C THR A 21 2.24 -18.05 -10.40
N SER A 22 1.83 -18.92 -9.47
CA SER A 22 1.92 -18.66 -8.02
C SER A 22 3.30 -19.01 -7.46
N ALA A 23 4.24 -19.50 -8.26
CA ALA A 23 5.58 -19.85 -7.80
C ALA A 23 6.50 -18.61 -7.78
N GLN A 24 7.45 -18.59 -6.85
CA GLN A 24 8.53 -17.61 -6.85
C GLN A 24 9.48 -17.83 -8.02
N LEU A 25 9.40 -16.96 -9.01
CA LEU A 25 10.24 -17.00 -10.20
C LEU A 25 11.29 -15.89 -10.13
N ASP A 26 12.54 -16.30 -10.00
CA ASP A 26 13.65 -15.37 -9.95
C ASP A 26 13.97 -14.83 -11.34
N ALA A 27 14.56 -13.64 -11.41
CA ALA A 27 15.07 -13.12 -12.67
C ALA A 27 16.25 -13.98 -13.17
N MET A 28 16.32 -14.20 -14.48
CA MET A 28 17.41 -14.98 -15.06
C MET A 28 18.76 -14.32 -14.79
N VAL A 29 19.82 -15.11 -14.58
CA VAL A 29 21.16 -14.62 -14.19
C VAL A 29 21.68 -13.53 -15.15
N LEU A 30 21.51 -13.72 -16.47
CA LEU A 30 21.92 -12.73 -17.47
C LEU A 30 21.11 -11.44 -17.40
N GLU A 31 19.81 -11.54 -17.10
CA GLU A 31 18.93 -10.37 -17.00
C GLU A 31 19.16 -9.61 -15.69
N LYS A 32 19.50 -10.29 -14.58
CA LYS A 32 19.94 -9.64 -13.34
C LYS A 32 21.18 -8.77 -13.55
N GLU A 33 22.15 -9.29 -14.30
CA GLU A 33 23.36 -8.56 -14.67
C GLU A 33 23.03 -7.41 -15.64
N ALA A 34 22.11 -7.60 -16.58
CA ALA A 34 21.66 -6.54 -17.47
C ALA A 34 20.91 -5.42 -16.74
N ILE A 35 20.04 -5.75 -15.76
CA ILE A 35 19.39 -4.80 -14.86
C ILE A 35 20.45 -4.04 -14.06
N LYS A 36 21.44 -4.75 -13.48
CA LYS A 36 22.54 -4.13 -12.74
C LYS A 36 23.25 -3.07 -13.59
N ARG A 37 23.63 -3.40 -14.83
CA ARG A 37 24.28 -2.43 -15.75
C ARG A 37 23.37 -1.27 -16.11
N ALA A 38 22.07 -1.51 -16.33
CA ALA A 38 21.12 -0.43 -16.56
C ALA A 38 21.05 0.56 -15.40
N ILE A 39 21.11 0.06 -14.18
CA ILE A 39 21.08 0.84 -12.95
C ILE A 39 22.41 1.55 -12.67
N GLU A 40 23.55 0.88 -12.86
CA GLU A 40 24.87 1.39 -12.48
C GLU A 40 25.55 2.22 -13.57
N GLU A 41 25.30 1.93 -14.85
CA GLU A 41 26.01 2.54 -15.98
C GLU A 41 25.09 3.43 -16.82
N GLY A 42 23.79 3.13 -16.84
CA GLY A 42 22.82 3.87 -17.65
C GLY A 42 22.68 5.34 -17.23
N ARG A 43 22.39 6.21 -18.21
CA ARG A 43 22.25 7.67 -17.99
C ARG A 43 23.45 8.28 -17.24
N ASP A 44 24.66 7.98 -17.68
CA ASP A 44 25.92 8.46 -17.07
C ASP A 44 26.03 8.09 -15.57
N GLY A 45 25.59 6.89 -15.21
CA GLY A 45 25.60 6.40 -13.83
C GLY A 45 24.43 6.86 -12.95
N LYS A 46 23.46 7.61 -13.51
CA LYS A 46 22.21 7.98 -12.80
C LYS A 46 21.22 6.82 -12.74
N GLY A 47 21.39 5.81 -13.59
CA GLY A 47 20.54 4.64 -13.70
C GLY A 47 19.32 4.87 -14.57
N VAL A 48 19.08 3.93 -15.49
CA VAL A 48 17.82 3.85 -16.25
C VAL A 48 16.67 3.60 -15.29
N VAL A 49 15.57 4.34 -15.46
CA VAL A 49 14.36 4.08 -14.66
C VAL A 49 13.60 2.92 -15.30
N ILE A 50 13.61 1.77 -14.62
CA ILE A 50 12.96 0.54 -15.07
C ILE A 50 11.59 0.42 -14.39
N ILE A 51 10.53 0.27 -15.19
CA ILE A 51 9.15 0.18 -14.70
C ILE A 51 8.62 -1.23 -14.90
N ARG A 52 8.09 -1.80 -13.83
CA ARG A 52 7.54 -3.16 -13.74
C ARG A 52 6.11 -3.14 -13.24
N GLY A 53 5.36 -4.21 -13.50
CA GLY A 53 3.97 -4.33 -13.10
C GLY A 53 3.81 -5.27 -11.91
N ALA A 54 2.85 -4.97 -11.05
CA ALA A 54 2.49 -5.84 -9.94
C ALA A 54 1.97 -7.21 -10.43
N GLY A 55 1.27 -7.24 -11.57
CA GLY A 55 0.69 -8.45 -12.18
C GLY A 55 -0.84 -8.44 -12.21
N ASN A 56 -1.48 -9.39 -12.91
CA ASN A 56 -2.91 -9.34 -13.27
C ASN A 56 -3.77 -10.46 -12.66
N TYR A 57 -3.35 -11.06 -11.55
CA TYR A 57 -3.90 -12.32 -11.05
C TYR A 57 -4.21 -12.30 -9.55
N ARG A 58 -4.55 -11.13 -9.02
CA ARG A 58 -4.96 -10.96 -7.61
C ARG A 58 -6.07 -11.92 -7.20
N ALA A 59 -7.11 -12.08 -8.02
CA ALA A 59 -8.23 -12.99 -7.76
C ALA A 59 -7.82 -14.48 -7.61
N LEU A 60 -6.58 -14.83 -7.95
CA LEU A 60 -5.98 -16.15 -7.74
C LEU A 60 -4.96 -16.15 -6.60
N GLY A 61 -4.93 -15.12 -5.76
CA GLY A 61 -4.01 -14.96 -4.62
C GLY A 61 -2.56 -14.70 -5.03
N ARG A 62 -2.29 -14.07 -6.18
CA ARG A 62 -0.89 -13.84 -6.63
C ARG A 62 -0.29 -12.58 -6.03
N SER A 63 1.00 -12.68 -5.70
CA SER A 63 1.81 -11.59 -5.17
C SER A 63 2.75 -11.00 -6.22
N ALA A 64 2.91 -9.68 -6.21
CA ALA A 64 3.95 -8.98 -6.96
C ALA A 64 5.36 -9.34 -6.47
N ALA A 65 5.49 -9.76 -5.20
CA ALA A 65 6.74 -10.14 -4.58
C ALA A 65 7.24 -11.53 -5.01
N ASP A 66 6.46 -12.29 -5.79
CA ASP A 66 6.83 -13.60 -6.34
C ASP A 66 7.48 -13.50 -7.74
N ASP A 67 7.41 -12.32 -8.37
CA ASP A 67 8.09 -12.03 -9.63
C ASP A 67 9.42 -11.32 -9.31
N GLY A 68 10.55 -11.99 -9.57
CA GLY A 68 11.88 -11.51 -9.22
C GLY A 68 12.31 -10.22 -9.93
N TYR A 69 11.63 -9.84 -11.02
CA TYR A 69 11.85 -8.55 -11.67
C TYR A 69 11.05 -7.44 -10.97
N SER A 70 9.81 -7.72 -10.57
CA SER A 70 8.97 -6.74 -9.84
C SER A 70 9.35 -6.61 -8.37
N ASN A 71 9.94 -7.64 -7.78
CA ASN A 71 10.46 -7.64 -6.42
C ASN A 71 11.87 -7.02 -6.31
N ASP A 72 12.53 -6.65 -7.41
CA ASP A 72 13.84 -5.98 -7.37
C ASP A 72 13.70 -4.54 -6.82
N PRO A 73 14.43 -4.15 -5.77
CA PRO A 73 14.26 -2.83 -5.15
C PRO A 73 14.77 -1.68 -6.03
N ARG A 74 15.45 -1.99 -7.15
CA ARG A 74 15.97 -1.01 -8.10
C ARG A 74 14.96 -0.64 -9.19
N VAL A 75 13.85 -1.36 -9.29
CA VAL A 75 12.79 -1.07 -10.27
C VAL A 75 11.64 -0.28 -9.61
N LEU A 76 10.79 0.32 -10.44
CA LEU A 76 9.55 0.96 -10.04
C LEU A 76 8.39 0.02 -10.35
N THR A 77 7.90 -0.70 -9.33
CA THR A 77 6.78 -1.63 -9.46
C THR A 77 5.44 -0.92 -9.29
N VAL A 78 4.58 -1.08 -10.29
CA VAL A 78 3.35 -0.31 -10.48
C VAL A 78 2.12 -1.23 -10.37
N GLY A 79 1.20 -0.88 -9.48
CA GLY A 79 -0.15 -1.43 -9.42
C GLY A 79 -1.16 -0.63 -10.28
N ALA A 80 -2.43 -1.03 -10.20
CA ALA A 80 -3.50 -0.39 -10.96
C ALA A 80 -4.73 -0.09 -10.11
N VAL A 81 -5.28 1.12 -10.27
CA VAL A 81 -6.51 1.58 -9.57
C VAL A 81 -7.54 2.12 -10.55
N GLY A 82 -8.82 2.11 -10.13
CA GLY A 82 -9.91 2.82 -10.81
C GLY A 82 -9.93 4.32 -10.50
N ARG A 83 -10.92 5.05 -11.03
CA ARG A 83 -11.11 6.49 -10.78
C ARG A 83 -11.42 6.83 -9.32
N ASP A 84 -11.92 5.86 -8.57
CA ASP A 84 -12.14 5.97 -7.13
C ASP A 84 -10.85 5.85 -6.32
N GLY A 85 -9.76 5.37 -6.94
CA GLY A 85 -8.49 5.02 -6.32
C GLY A 85 -8.46 3.60 -5.75
N ARG A 86 -9.55 2.85 -5.87
CA ARG A 86 -9.62 1.46 -5.44
C ARG A 86 -8.81 0.59 -6.38
N VAL A 87 -8.02 -0.31 -5.81
CA VAL A 87 -7.21 -1.26 -6.58
C VAL A 87 -8.12 -2.10 -7.49
N LYS A 88 -7.68 -2.30 -8.73
CA LYS A 88 -8.42 -3.15 -9.69
C LYS A 88 -8.33 -4.60 -9.24
N SER A 89 -9.42 -5.36 -9.44
CA SER A 89 -9.54 -6.76 -9.03
C SER A 89 -8.50 -7.73 -9.62
N PHE A 90 -7.77 -7.32 -10.66
CA PHE A 90 -6.65 -8.08 -11.20
C PHE A 90 -5.29 -7.69 -10.60
N SER A 91 -5.13 -6.49 -10.03
CA SER A 91 -3.81 -5.99 -9.65
C SER A 91 -3.30 -6.70 -8.41
N ASN A 92 -2.24 -7.49 -8.58
CA ASN A 92 -1.59 -8.20 -7.47
C ASN A 92 -1.15 -7.21 -6.38
N MET A 93 -1.20 -7.67 -5.13
CA MET A 93 -0.61 -6.97 -3.99
C MET A 93 0.86 -7.36 -3.80
N GLY A 94 1.64 -6.56 -3.07
CA GLY A 94 2.97 -6.92 -2.61
C GLY A 94 3.71 -5.75 -1.98
N ALA A 95 4.59 -6.03 -1.03
CA ALA A 95 5.37 -4.99 -0.36
C ALA A 95 6.33 -4.23 -1.29
N CYS A 96 6.65 -4.82 -2.46
CA CYS A 96 7.48 -4.21 -3.49
C CYS A 96 6.73 -3.20 -4.38
N VAL A 97 5.40 -3.10 -4.29
CA VAL A 97 4.62 -2.10 -5.04
C VAL A 97 4.98 -0.71 -4.51
N LEU A 98 5.40 0.19 -5.40
CA LEU A 98 5.77 1.56 -5.01
C LEU A 98 4.61 2.55 -5.21
N CYS A 99 3.90 2.44 -6.32
CA CYS A 99 2.77 3.31 -6.65
C CYS A 99 1.76 2.59 -7.55
N ALA A 100 0.67 3.25 -7.91
CA ALA A 100 -0.32 2.74 -8.85
C ALA A 100 -0.63 3.73 -9.98
N GLY A 101 -0.92 3.20 -11.17
CA GLY A 101 -1.47 3.98 -12.29
C GLY A 101 -2.99 3.96 -12.31
N LEU A 102 -3.59 5.04 -12.80
CA LEU A 102 -5.04 5.19 -12.86
C LEU A 102 -5.57 4.67 -14.19
N ILE A 103 -6.23 3.52 -14.14
CA ILE A 103 -6.81 2.87 -15.31
C ILE A 103 -8.27 2.49 -15.11
N ASP A 104 -9.12 2.98 -16.01
CA ASP A 104 -10.55 2.71 -16.02
C ASP A 104 -11.04 2.54 -17.47
N LYS A 105 -12.34 2.28 -17.67
CA LYS A 105 -12.92 2.22 -19.01
C LYS A 105 -12.68 3.54 -19.76
N GLY A 106 -12.38 3.42 -21.06
CA GLY A 106 -12.13 4.59 -21.92
C GLY A 106 -10.66 4.95 -22.12
N ILE A 107 -9.72 4.00 -21.94
CA ILE A 107 -8.33 4.23 -22.33
C ILE A 107 -8.23 4.03 -23.84
N TYR A 108 -7.71 5.06 -24.51
CA TYR A 108 -7.43 5.02 -25.94
C TYR A 108 -5.93 4.96 -26.15
N SER A 109 -5.48 4.07 -27.02
CA SER A 109 -4.07 3.99 -27.43
C SER A 109 -3.99 3.83 -28.93
N THR A 110 -2.88 4.25 -29.52
CA THR A 110 -2.55 3.92 -30.91
C THR A 110 -2.52 2.40 -31.09
N ASP A 111 -3.07 1.93 -32.19
CA ASP A 111 -3.08 0.53 -32.56
C ASP A 111 -1.97 0.18 -33.57
N ARG A 112 -1.56 -1.09 -33.60
CA ARG A 112 -0.66 -1.63 -34.63
C ARG A 112 -1.44 -1.86 -35.92
N MET A 113 -0.79 -1.74 -37.07
CA MET A 113 -1.40 -2.11 -38.36
C MET A 113 -1.37 -3.63 -38.59
N GLY A 114 -2.39 -4.14 -39.30
CA GLY A 114 -2.42 -5.50 -39.86
C GLY A 114 -2.80 -6.59 -38.86
N ALA A 115 -2.49 -7.85 -39.18
CA ALA A 115 -2.98 -9.03 -38.46
C ALA A 115 -2.60 -9.13 -36.96
N LEU A 116 -1.64 -8.32 -36.50
CA LEU A 116 -1.22 -8.24 -35.10
C LEU A 116 -1.83 -7.05 -34.33
N GLY A 117 -2.59 -6.18 -35.01
CA GLY A 117 -3.35 -5.08 -34.42
C GLY A 117 -4.82 -5.41 -34.23
N TRP A 118 -5.55 -4.50 -33.59
CA TRP A 118 -7.01 -4.58 -33.43
C TRP A 118 -7.74 -4.17 -34.73
N ASN A 119 -7.21 -3.19 -35.45
CA ASN A 119 -7.57 -2.88 -36.83
C ASN A 119 -6.82 -3.84 -37.78
N ARG A 120 -7.59 -4.75 -38.35
CA ARG A 120 -7.09 -5.79 -39.26
C ARG A 120 -7.03 -5.33 -40.73
N ASP A 121 -7.44 -4.11 -41.04
CA ASP A 121 -7.28 -3.56 -42.39
C ASP A 121 -5.79 -3.26 -42.66
N PHE A 122 -5.37 -3.54 -43.89
CA PHE A 122 -4.01 -3.32 -44.39
C PHE A 122 -3.93 -2.14 -45.36
N SER A 123 -5.07 -1.56 -45.73
CA SER A 123 -5.15 -0.38 -46.60
C SER A 123 -4.45 0.80 -45.92
N HIS A 124 -3.60 1.54 -46.62
CA HIS A 124 -3.07 2.81 -46.10
C HIS A 124 -4.10 3.96 -46.17
N ASP A 125 -5.22 3.72 -46.83
CA ASP A 125 -6.31 4.69 -47.05
C ASP A 125 -7.49 4.49 -46.07
N ASP A 126 -7.43 3.49 -45.17
CA ASP A 126 -8.44 3.33 -44.12
C ASP A 126 -8.26 4.45 -43.06
N PRO A 127 -9.28 5.28 -42.79
CA PRO A 127 -9.21 6.36 -41.81
C PRO A 127 -8.95 5.88 -40.37
N GLU A 128 -9.12 4.58 -40.08
CA GLU A 128 -8.81 3.97 -38.78
C GLU A 128 -7.37 3.40 -38.70
N VAL A 129 -6.58 3.50 -39.77
CA VAL A 129 -5.18 3.03 -39.80
C VAL A 129 -4.32 3.87 -38.88
N GLY A 130 -3.76 3.21 -37.85
CA GLY A 130 -2.99 3.91 -36.81
C GLY A 130 -3.85 4.85 -35.95
N SER A 131 -5.18 4.73 -36.03
CA SER A 131 -6.10 5.50 -35.18
C SER A 131 -6.07 5.01 -33.73
N TYR A 132 -6.73 5.77 -32.87
CA TYR A 132 -6.89 5.46 -31.46
C TYR A 132 -7.93 4.35 -31.28
N HIS A 133 -7.52 3.23 -30.68
CA HIS A 133 -8.39 2.12 -30.35
C HIS A 133 -8.77 2.16 -28.86
N LEU A 134 -10.03 1.85 -28.56
CA LEU A 134 -10.52 1.70 -27.18
C LEU A 134 -10.01 0.39 -26.60
N ILE A 135 -9.32 0.45 -25.48
CA ILE A 135 -8.88 -0.74 -24.75
C ILE A 135 -10.04 -1.28 -23.91
N GLU A 136 -10.61 -2.40 -24.33
CA GLU A 136 -11.72 -3.08 -23.62
C GLU A 136 -11.24 -3.96 -22.47
N TYR A 137 -10.08 -4.60 -22.62
CA TYR A 137 -9.48 -5.47 -21.62
C TYR A 137 -8.43 -4.70 -20.82
N LEU A 138 -8.69 -4.49 -19.54
CA LEU A 138 -7.78 -3.79 -18.64
C LEU A 138 -6.74 -4.74 -18.04
N GLY A 139 -5.61 -4.17 -17.62
CA GLY A 139 -4.51 -4.86 -16.97
C GLY A 139 -3.45 -3.86 -16.53
N ASN A 140 -2.55 -4.26 -15.62
CA ASN A 140 -1.43 -3.44 -15.18
C ASN A 140 -0.60 -2.90 -16.36
N SER A 141 -0.54 -3.64 -17.47
CA SER A 141 0.12 -3.23 -18.72
C SER A 141 -0.32 -1.88 -19.28
N TYR A 142 -1.49 -1.35 -18.88
CA TYR A 142 -1.95 -0.01 -19.29
C TYR A 142 -1.65 1.09 -18.26
N ALA A 143 -1.38 0.71 -17.01
CA ALA A 143 -0.91 1.63 -15.97
C ALA A 143 0.58 1.98 -16.19
N LEU A 144 1.39 1.00 -16.58
CA LEU A 144 2.84 1.17 -16.73
C LEU A 144 3.25 2.25 -17.76
N PRO A 145 2.66 2.32 -18.97
CA PRO A 145 2.97 3.39 -19.92
C PRO A 145 2.65 4.80 -19.39
N GLN A 146 1.59 4.95 -18.57
CA GLN A 146 1.26 6.25 -17.95
C GLN A 146 2.38 6.66 -16.99
N ILE A 147 2.83 5.72 -16.16
CA ILE A 147 3.95 5.94 -15.23
C ILE A 147 5.24 6.23 -16.00
N ALA A 148 5.51 5.53 -17.10
CA ALA A 148 6.67 5.80 -17.96
C ALA A 148 6.63 7.20 -18.57
N GLY A 149 5.45 7.64 -19.03
CA GLY A 149 5.24 9.02 -19.49
C GLY A 149 5.50 10.04 -18.39
N LEU A 150 5.05 9.78 -17.16
CA LEU A 150 5.32 10.67 -16.02
C LEU A 150 6.81 10.71 -15.66
N VAL A 151 7.50 9.58 -15.65
CA VAL A 151 8.97 9.56 -15.48
C VAL A 151 9.65 10.40 -16.56
N ALA A 152 9.21 10.29 -17.82
CA ALA A 152 9.77 11.12 -18.90
C ALA A 152 9.54 12.62 -18.65
N LEU A 153 8.36 13.03 -18.15
CA LEU A 153 8.11 14.43 -17.78
C LEU A 153 9.02 14.90 -16.64
N ILE A 154 9.18 14.08 -15.59
CA ILE A 154 10.08 14.35 -14.45
C ILE A 154 11.52 14.53 -14.93
N LEU A 155 12.03 13.60 -15.73
CA LEU A 155 13.40 13.65 -16.25
C LEU A 155 13.59 14.77 -17.28
N SER A 156 12.54 15.21 -17.97
CA SER A 156 12.62 16.35 -18.90
C SER A 156 12.89 17.69 -18.20
N VAL A 157 12.42 17.82 -16.95
CA VAL A 157 12.62 19.04 -16.15
C VAL A 157 13.82 18.96 -15.22
N ASN A 158 14.26 17.75 -14.88
CA ASN A 158 15.48 17.51 -14.12
C ASN A 158 16.17 16.21 -14.59
N PRO A 159 17.07 16.29 -15.58
CA PRO A 159 17.74 15.12 -16.14
C PRO A 159 18.84 14.55 -15.23
N ASP A 160 19.16 15.22 -14.11
CA ASP A 160 20.20 14.81 -13.17
C ASP A 160 19.69 13.88 -12.06
N LEU A 161 18.37 13.68 -11.96
CA LEU A 161 17.77 12.73 -11.03
C LEU A 161 18.26 11.30 -11.30
N THR A 162 18.68 10.61 -10.24
CA THR A 162 18.96 9.17 -10.28
C THR A 162 17.66 8.36 -10.29
N TYR A 163 17.74 7.05 -10.54
CA TYR A 163 16.57 6.18 -10.42
C TYR A 163 15.96 6.22 -9.00
N ARG A 164 16.79 6.35 -7.96
CA ARG A 164 16.36 6.49 -6.55
C ARG A 164 15.62 7.80 -6.32
N ASP A 165 16.14 8.89 -6.87
CA ASP A 165 15.47 10.20 -6.79
C ASP A 165 14.09 10.15 -7.45
N VAL A 166 13.97 9.48 -8.60
CA VAL A 166 12.67 9.30 -9.26
C VAL A 166 11.71 8.49 -8.38
N GLN A 167 12.15 7.39 -7.76
CA GLN A 167 11.31 6.64 -6.81
C GLN A 167 10.80 7.55 -5.68
N GLN A 168 11.66 8.38 -5.09
CA GLN A 168 11.28 9.29 -4.00
C GLN A 168 10.37 10.43 -4.46
N VAL A 169 10.60 11.01 -5.64
CA VAL A 169 9.66 11.98 -6.25
C VAL A 169 8.26 11.37 -6.39
N PHE A 170 8.17 10.09 -6.78
CA PHE A 170 6.89 9.38 -6.85
C PHE A 170 6.27 9.20 -5.47
N ILE A 171 7.03 8.81 -4.45
CA ILE A 171 6.53 8.68 -3.07
C ILE A 171 5.87 9.98 -2.61
N HIS A 172 6.58 11.11 -2.72
CA HIS A 172 6.06 12.41 -2.25
C HIS A 172 4.92 12.96 -3.11
N ALA A 173 4.88 12.62 -4.40
CA ALA A 173 3.81 13.05 -5.29
C ALA A 173 2.55 12.16 -5.24
N SER A 174 2.63 11.00 -4.58
CA SER A 174 1.53 10.04 -4.55
C SER A 174 0.46 10.38 -3.54
N ARG A 175 -0.78 9.99 -3.86
CA ARG A 175 -1.98 10.21 -3.04
C ARG A 175 -2.87 8.98 -3.02
N HIS A 176 -3.48 8.72 -1.87
CA HIS A 176 -4.51 7.70 -1.70
C HIS A 176 -5.90 8.30 -1.86
N PHE A 177 -6.81 7.53 -2.46
CA PHE A 177 -8.22 7.91 -2.60
C PHE A 177 -9.21 6.85 -2.09
N ASP A 178 -8.75 5.62 -1.84
CA ASP A 178 -9.53 4.57 -1.19
C ASP A 178 -9.09 4.42 0.28
N PHE A 179 -9.61 5.29 1.15
CA PHE A 179 -9.34 5.24 2.59
C PHE A 179 -10.09 4.10 3.30
N ALA A 180 -10.94 3.36 2.58
CA ALA A 180 -11.61 2.18 3.07
C ALA A 180 -10.83 0.88 2.71
N ASP A 181 -9.65 0.99 2.09
CA ASP A 181 -8.75 -0.15 1.93
C ASP A 181 -8.29 -0.62 3.32
N PRO A 182 -8.65 -1.85 3.75
CA PRO A 182 -8.29 -2.35 5.07
C PRO A 182 -6.78 -2.52 5.29
N PHE A 183 -5.98 -2.56 4.22
CA PHE A 183 -4.52 -2.65 4.29
C PHE A 183 -3.82 -1.29 4.33
N LEU A 184 -4.57 -0.18 4.24
CA LEU A 184 -3.99 1.16 4.29
C LEU A 184 -3.53 1.49 5.71
N GLN A 185 -2.22 1.70 5.86
CA GLN A 185 -1.58 2.01 7.13
C GLN A 185 -0.69 3.24 7.00
N SER A 186 -0.47 3.95 8.12
CA SER A 186 0.57 4.97 8.20
C SER A 186 1.87 4.33 8.68
N SER A 187 2.98 4.62 8.00
CA SER A 187 4.31 4.36 8.52
C SER A 187 4.63 5.27 9.71
N ALA A 188 5.69 4.95 10.46
CA ALA A 188 6.14 5.79 11.57
C ALA A 188 6.67 7.15 11.10
N ALA A 189 7.07 7.26 9.83
CA ALA A 189 7.43 8.52 9.19
C ALA A 189 6.21 9.31 8.65
N GLY A 190 4.98 8.83 8.88
CA GLY A 190 3.74 9.53 8.51
C GLY A 190 3.27 9.31 7.07
N TYR A 191 3.87 8.36 6.35
CA TYR A 191 3.47 8.07 4.98
C TYR A 191 2.40 6.98 4.94
N LEU A 192 1.33 7.23 4.21
CA LEU A 192 0.33 6.21 3.94
C LEU A 192 0.82 5.20 2.91
N PHE A 193 0.70 3.92 3.23
CA PHE A 193 1.09 2.80 2.39
C PHE A 193 0.06 1.67 2.46
N THR A 194 -0.12 0.96 1.35
CA THR A 194 -0.86 -0.30 1.29
C THR A 194 -0.16 -1.23 0.31
N HIS A 195 -0.14 -2.53 0.59
CA HIS A 195 0.39 -3.55 -0.33
C HIS A 195 -0.35 -3.58 -1.68
N ASN A 196 -1.52 -2.95 -1.78
CA ASN A 196 -2.32 -2.87 -3.01
C ASN A 196 -1.81 -1.81 -4.00
N THR A 197 -1.35 -0.65 -3.50
CA THR A 197 -1.06 0.53 -4.34
C THR A 197 0.24 1.23 -3.96
N GLY A 198 1.01 0.70 -3.01
CA GLY A 198 2.19 1.34 -2.46
C GLY A 198 1.82 2.66 -1.79
N TYR A 199 2.46 3.75 -2.22
CA TYR A 199 2.19 5.12 -1.76
C TYR A 199 0.97 5.78 -2.44
N GLY A 200 0.29 5.07 -3.34
CA GLY A 200 -0.92 5.54 -4.03
C GLY A 200 -0.66 5.97 -5.47
N VAL A 201 -1.45 6.93 -5.96
CA VAL A 201 -1.38 7.40 -7.35
C VAL A 201 -0.55 8.69 -7.43
N PRO A 202 0.53 8.73 -8.22
CA PRO A 202 1.37 9.92 -8.36
C PRO A 202 0.64 11.03 -9.13
N ASP A 203 0.57 12.21 -8.54
CA ASP A 203 0.07 13.42 -9.20
C ASP A 203 1.16 13.97 -10.13
N ALA A 204 0.88 14.01 -11.43
CA ALA A 204 1.84 14.43 -12.44
C ALA A 204 2.34 15.88 -12.24
N ALA A 205 1.45 16.80 -11.85
CA ALA A 205 1.81 18.20 -11.64
C ALA A 205 2.62 18.37 -10.35
N ALA A 206 2.28 17.65 -9.28
CA ALA A 206 3.06 17.61 -8.06
C ALA A 206 4.46 17.06 -8.33
N ALA A 207 4.56 15.91 -9.00
CA ALA A 207 5.82 15.24 -9.31
C ALA A 207 6.74 16.12 -10.17
N VAL A 208 6.24 16.74 -11.24
CA VAL A 208 7.04 17.63 -12.10
C VAL A 208 7.47 18.90 -11.35
N ARG A 209 6.61 19.49 -10.51
CA ARG A 209 6.99 20.65 -9.68
C ARG A 209 8.05 20.27 -8.65
N LEU A 210 7.93 19.09 -8.05
CA LEU A 210 8.88 18.58 -7.09
C LEU A 210 10.24 18.33 -7.76
N ALA A 211 10.25 17.63 -8.90
CA ALA A 211 11.45 17.33 -9.68
C ALA A 211 12.28 18.58 -10.03
N LYS A 212 11.63 19.70 -10.39
CA LYS A 212 12.32 20.97 -10.70
C LYS A 212 13.17 21.53 -9.56
N ARG A 213 12.85 21.20 -8.31
CA ARG A 213 13.54 21.67 -7.11
C ARG A 213 14.14 20.54 -6.27
N TRP A 214 14.03 19.31 -6.74
CA TRP A 214 14.51 18.13 -6.03
C TRP A 214 16.03 18.19 -5.94
N THR A 215 16.55 18.00 -4.73
CA THR A 215 17.98 17.82 -4.52
C THR A 215 18.26 16.34 -4.41
N ASN A 216 19.20 15.84 -5.21
CA ASN A 216 19.50 14.41 -5.22
C ASN A 216 19.83 13.90 -3.81
N VAL A 217 19.34 12.70 -3.52
CA VAL A 217 19.53 12.03 -2.24
C VAL A 217 21.00 11.67 -2.04
N ARG A 218 21.40 11.52 -0.77
CA ARG A 218 22.77 11.10 -0.42
C ARG A 218 23.10 9.72 -1.06
N PRO A 219 24.39 9.38 -1.26
CA PRO A 219 24.78 8.08 -1.79
C PRO A 219 24.12 6.93 -1.02
N LEU A 220 23.69 5.92 -1.77
CA LEU A 220 23.06 4.72 -1.20
C LEU A 220 24.06 4.00 -0.29
N VAL A 221 23.61 3.63 0.89
CA VAL A 221 24.25 2.66 1.76
C VAL A 221 23.39 1.40 1.79
N GLU A 222 24.04 0.26 1.63
CA GLU A 222 23.41 -1.06 1.75
C GLU A 222 24.16 -1.87 2.81
N LYS A 223 23.45 -2.34 3.83
CA LYS A 223 24.00 -3.14 4.92
C LYS A 223 23.08 -4.31 5.23
N SER A 224 23.68 -5.47 5.50
CA SER A 224 22.96 -6.70 5.83
C SER A 224 23.32 -7.17 7.24
N TYR A 225 22.30 -7.57 7.98
CA TYR A 225 22.39 -8.03 9.37
C TYR A 225 21.75 -9.39 9.46
N LYS A 226 22.48 -10.36 10.02
CA LYS A 226 22.05 -11.75 10.08
C LYS A 226 21.86 -12.19 11.52
N GLN A 227 20.68 -12.72 11.81
CA GLN A 227 20.38 -13.42 13.05
C GLN A 227 20.22 -14.91 12.75
N ALA A 228 21.08 -15.74 13.34
CA ALA A 228 21.00 -17.20 13.21
C ALA A 228 20.44 -17.81 14.49
N PHE A 229 19.47 -18.71 14.35
CA PHE A 229 18.89 -19.52 15.43
C PHE A 229 18.02 -20.60 14.82
N VAL A 230 17.91 -21.75 15.48
CA VAL A 230 17.03 -22.82 15.04
C VAL A 230 15.77 -22.84 15.88
N ALA A 231 14.61 -22.67 15.25
CA ALA A 231 13.30 -22.78 15.88
C ALA A 231 12.38 -23.63 14.99
N GLN A 232 11.60 -24.52 15.60
CA GLN A 232 10.53 -25.23 14.88
C GLN A 232 9.39 -24.24 14.66
N LEU A 233 8.82 -24.24 13.46
CA LEU A 233 7.65 -23.43 13.17
C LEU A 233 6.44 -24.06 13.88
N PRO A 234 5.65 -23.27 14.62
CA PRO A 234 4.34 -23.72 15.09
C PRO A 234 3.51 -24.13 13.89
N ASP A 235 2.86 -25.30 13.93
CA ASP A 235 1.94 -25.78 12.89
C ASP A 235 0.53 -25.25 13.20
N ASP A 236 -0.22 -24.82 12.18
CA ASP A 236 -1.64 -24.43 12.30
C ASP A 236 -1.87 -23.37 13.42
N GLY A 237 -1.02 -22.34 13.46
CA GLY A 237 -0.81 -21.52 14.66
C GLY A 237 -1.89 -20.47 14.99
N LEU A 238 -2.90 -20.29 14.14
CA LEU A 238 -3.96 -19.31 14.40
C LEU A 238 -5.00 -19.88 15.38
N GLN A 239 -5.23 -19.20 16.49
CA GLN A 239 -6.11 -19.65 17.56
C GLN A 239 -7.18 -18.62 17.90
N LEU A 240 -8.38 -19.14 18.19
CA LEU A 240 -9.44 -18.46 18.91
C LEU A 240 -9.38 -18.89 20.38
N GLN A 241 -9.28 -17.92 21.28
CA GLN A 241 -9.33 -18.14 22.72
C GLN A 241 -10.69 -17.68 23.25
N VAL A 242 -11.47 -18.58 23.84
CA VAL A 242 -12.79 -18.28 24.42
C VAL A 242 -12.75 -18.45 25.93
N PHE A 243 -12.96 -17.34 26.64
CA PHE A 243 -13.03 -17.27 28.09
C PHE A 243 -14.50 -17.33 28.51
N ALA A 244 -14.89 -18.42 29.18
CA ALA A 244 -16.25 -18.64 29.67
C ALA A 244 -16.21 -19.38 31.01
N ASN A 245 -17.07 -18.99 31.97
CA ASN A 245 -17.18 -19.64 33.29
C ASN A 245 -15.84 -19.78 34.03
N GLY A 246 -14.98 -18.75 33.94
CA GLY A 246 -13.65 -18.73 34.56
C GLY A 246 -12.63 -19.70 33.94
N LYS A 247 -12.90 -20.23 32.75
CA LYS A 247 -12.00 -21.12 31.99
C LYS A 247 -11.72 -20.59 30.60
N GLU A 248 -10.49 -20.82 30.14
CA GLU A 248 -10.07 -20.59 28.77
C GLU A 248 -10.26 -21.86 27.94
N ASN A 249 -10.84 -21.71 26.75
CA ASN A 249 -11.03 -22.77 25.76
C ASN A 249 -10.39 -22.31 24.45
N SER A 250 -9.39 -23.05 23.97
CA SER A 250 -8.67 -22.68 22.74
C SER A 250 -9.13 -23.54 21.57
N PHE A 251 -9.41 -22.90 20.44
CA PHE A 251 -9.84 -23.52 19.21
C PHE A 251 -8.91 -23.11 18.08
N VAL A 252 -8.48 -24.07 17.27
CA VAL A 252 -7.63 -23.76 16.12
C VAL A 252 -8.49 -23.19 15.00
N ALA A 253 -8.09 -22.07 14.41
CA ALA A 253 -8.84 -21.38 13.38
C ALA A 253 -8.04 -21.27 12.07
N SER A 254 -8.74 -21.15 10.94
CA SER A 254 -8.11 -20.84 9.66
C SER A 254 -8.29 -19.34 9.33
N PRO A 255 -7.31 -18.69 8.69
CA PRO A 255 -7.42 -17.29 8.32
C PRO A 255 -8.32 -17.08 7.10
N SER A 256 -8.51 -15.82 6.71
CA SER A 256 -9.01 -15.44 5.40
C SER A 256 -7.88 -15.06 4.43
N ASP A 257 -8.21 -14.78 3.17
CA ASP A 257 -7.32 -14.07 2.23
C ASP A 257 -7.35 -12.53 2.39
N GLY A 258 -7.97 -12.03 3.47
CA GLY A 258 -8.03 -10.63 3.86
C GLY A 258 -7.12 -10.30 5.05
N LEU A 259 -7.64 -9.53 6.01
CA LEU A 259 -6.92 -9.21 7.24
C LEU A 259 -6.69 -10.46 8.11
N VAL A 260 -5.46 -10.62 8.57
CA VAL A 260 -5.02 -11.66 9.51
C VAL A 260 -4.53 -10.96 10.79
N PRO A 261 -4.93 -11.41 11.99
CA PRO A 261 -4.48 -10.83 13.24
C PRO A 261 -3.00 -11.21 13.51
N ASP A 262 -2.09 -10.41 12.96
CA ASP A 262 -0.64 -10.57 13.21
C ASP A 262 -0.27 -10.34 14.67
N ASP A 263 -0.99 -9.42 15.31
CA ASP A 263 -0.89 -9.14 16.74
C ASP A 263 -2.08 -9.75 17.48
N PRO A 264 -1.91 -10.20 18.73
CA PRO A 264 -3.01 -10.72 19.52
C PRO A 264 -4.12 -9.68 19.68
N ILE A 265 -5.37 -10.10 19.46
CA ILE A 265 -6.55 -9.31 19.79
C ILE A 265 -7.00 -9.74 21.18
N GLU A 266 -7.05 -8.78 22.11
CA GLU A 266 -7.50 -9.02 23.48
C GLU A 266 -8.91 -9.61 23.53
N ALA A 267 -9.24 -10.30 24.64
CA ALA A 267 -10.53 -10.96 24.79
C ALA A 267 -11.69 -9.95 24.91
N LEU A 268 -12.52 -9.88 23.86
CA LEU A 268 -13.70 -9.01 23.76
C LEU A 268 -15.00 -9.79 23.98
N PRO A 269 -16.08 -9.19 24.50
CA PRO A 269 -17.37 -9.85 24.61
C PRO A 269 -17.80 -10.50 23.28
N LEU A 270 -18.23 -11.76 23.35
CA LEU A 270 -18.61 -12.56 22.20
C LEU A 270 -20.13 -12.59 22.03
N VAL A 271 -20.61 -12.29 20.82
CA VAL A 271 -22.04 -12.25 20.49
C VAL A 271 -22.34 -13.19 19.33
N ASP A 272 -23.25 -14.15 19.53
CA ASP A 272 -23.82 -14.96 18.43
C ASP A 272 -24.85 -14.11 17.66
N VAL A 273 -24.57 -13.88 16.38
CA VAL A 273 -25.42 -13.08 15.48
C VAL A 273 -26.09 -13.95 14.41
N GLY A 274 -26.08 -15.27 14.60
CA GLY A 274 -26.65 -16.23 13.69
C GLY A 274 -25.93 -16.23 12.35
N ARG A 275 -26.66 -16.13 11.24
CA ARG A 275 -26.10 -16.24 9.89
C ARG A 275 -25.66 -14.93 9.26
N ALA A 276 -25.95 -13.78 9.88
CA ALA A 276 -25.62 -12.45 9.35
C ALA A 276 -25.94 -12.26 7.85
N THR A 277 -27.13 -12.70 7.41
CA THR A 277 -27.57 -12.63 6.00
C THR A 277 -27.98 -11.22 5.55
N GLY A 278 -28.00 -10.26 6.46
CA GLY A 278 -28.33 -8.85 6.25
C GLY A 278 -27.78 -8.00 7.39
N PRO A 279 -28.07 -6.68 7.40
CA PRO A 279 -27.68 -5.77 8.48
C PRO A 279 -28.06 -6.30 9.86
N LEU A 280 -27.18 -6.09 10.84
CA LEU A 280 -27.39 -6.53 12.22
C LEU A 280 -27.90 -5.36 13.07
N GLU A 281 -28.97 -5.60 13.83
CA GLU A 281 -29.56 -4.60 14.75
C GLU A 281 -28.83 -4.55 16.10
N VAL A 282 -27.96 -5.52 16.38
CA VAL A 282 -27.19 -5.58 17.63
C VAL A 282 -25.95 -4.68 17.52
N ASP A 283 -25.69 -3.90 18.57
CA ASP A 283 -24.45 -3.13 18.68
C ASP A 283 -23.29 -4.04 19.07
N LEU A 284 -22.31 -4.15 18.18
CA LEU A 284 -21.10 -4.95 18.33
C LEU A 284 -19.87 -4.08 18.62
N THR A 285 -20.02 -2.79 18.89
CA THR A 285 -18.90 -1.91 19.25
C THR A 285 -18.09 -2.51 20.41
N GLY A 286 -16.82 -2.82 20.14
CA GLY A 286 -15.91 -3.44 21.11
C GLY A 286 -16.21 -4.92 21.41
N LYS A 287 -16.87 -5.63 20.49
CA LYS A 287 -17.28 -7.05 20.63
C LYS A 287 -16.82 -7.89 19.44
N ALA A 288 -16.80 -9.21 19.64
CA ALA A 288 -16.57 -10.21 18.61
C ALA A 288 -17.90 -10.78 18.10
N ALA A 289 -18.00 -11.04 16.79
CA ALA A 289 -19.19 -11.62 16.18
C ALA A 289 -19.00 -13.10 15.87
N LEU A 290 -19.78 -13.98 16.50
CA LEU A 290 -19.89 -15.39 16.10
C LEU A 290 -20.97 -15.54 15.03
N ILE A 291 -20.59 -16.10 13.88
CA ILE A 291 -21.43 -16.20 12.69
C ILE A 291 -21.45 -17.64 12.17
N GLU A 292 -22.63 -18.20 11.97
CA GLU A 292 -22.82 -19.47 11.28
C GLU A 292 -22.69 -19.27 9.76
N ARG A 293 -21.93 -20.15 9.10
CA ARG A 293 -21.87 -20.23 7.63
C ARG A 293 -23.27 -20.48 7.04
N GLY A 294 -23.47 -19.99 5.83
CA GLY A 294 -24.68 -20.24 5.03
C GLY A 294 -24.42 -19.84 3.58
N ASP A 295 -25.47 -19.45 2.86
CA ASP A 295 -25.39 -19.16 1.41
C ASP A 295 -24.84 -17.75 1.09
N THR A 296 -24.86 -16.82 2.07
CA THR A 296 -24.29 -15.48 1.95
C THR A 296 -22.76 -15.52 1.92
N PHE A 297 -22.12 -14.68 1.10
CA PHE A 297 -20.67 -14.60 1.01
C PHE A 297 -20.02 -14.25 2.35
N PHE A 298 -18.82 -14.79 2.61
CA PHE A 298 -18.06 -14.51 3.84
C PHE A 298 -17.78 -13.01 4.03
N SER A 299 -17.47 -12.30 2.94
CA SER A 299 -17.22 -10.86 2.96
C SER A 299 -18.47 -10.04 3.27
N GLU A 300 -19.65 -10.48 2.84
CA GLU A 300 -20.91 -9.84 3.19
C GLU A 300 -21.26 -10.04 4.67
N LYS A 301 -21.12 -11.28 5.17
CA LYS A 301 -21.30 -11.59 6.61
C LYS A 301 -20.40 -10.72 7.48
N THR A 302 -19.13 -10.62 7.10
CA THR A 302 -18.12 -9.88 7.88
C THR A 302 -18.34 -8.37 7.77
N ARG A 303 -18.78 -7.87 6.63
CA ARG A 303 -19.20 -6.47 6.48
C ARG A 303 -20.41 -6.14 7.35
N HIS A 304 -21.44 -6.99 7.41
CA HIS A 304 -22.57 -6.75 8.32
C HIS A 304 -22.13 -6.71 9.80
N ALA A 305 -21.17 -7.55 10.20
CA ALA A 305 -20.60 -7.49 11.55
C ALA A 305 -19.80 -6.21 11.81
N ALA A 306 -18.99 -5.79 10.84
CA ALA A 306 -18.20 -4.57 10.93
C ALA A 306 -19.07 -3.31 10.94
N ASP A 307 -20.11 -3.25 10.09
CA ASP A 307 -21.07 -2.15 10.05
C ASP A 307 -21.83 -2.01 11.38
N ALA A 308 -21.98 -3.13 12.11
CA ALA A 308 -22.53 -3.16 13.47
C ALA A 308 -21.50 -2.87 14.58
N GLY A 309 -20.22 -2.65 14.24
CA GLY A 309 -19.15 -2.24 15.16
C GLY A 309 -18.25 -3.36 15.67
N ALA A 310 -18.37 -4.59 15.16
CA ALA A 310 -17.55 -5.72 15.63
C ALA A 310 -16.06 -5.46 15.40
N ALA A 311 -15.22 -5.88 16.33
CA ALA A 311 -13.77 -5.80 16.20
C ALA A 311 -13.20 -6.91 15.29
N PHE A 312 -13.81 -8.10 15.32
CA PHE A 312 -13.48 -9.22 14.45
C PHE A 312 -14.65 -10.20 14.34
N ALA A 313 -14.61 -11.05 13.31
CA ALA A 313 -15.62 -12.07 13.05
C ALA A 313 -15.06 -13.49 13.20
N ILE A 314 -15.86 -14.39 13.78
CA ILE A 314 -15.62 -15.82 13.87
C ILE A 314 -16.70 -16.50 13.04
N ILE A 315 -16.35 -17.02 11.88
CA ILE A 315 -17.28 -17.74 11.01
C ILE A 315 -17.05 -19.23 11.22
N TYR A 316 -18.09 -19.99 11.54
CA TYR A 316 -17.96 -21.45 11.69
C TYR A 316 -18.77 -22.21 10.65
N ASN A 317 -18.28 -23.39 10.28
CA ASN A 317 -18.88 -24.21 9.24
C ASN A 317 -20.26 -24.76 9.64
N ASP A 318 -21.19 -24.86 8.69
CA ASP A 318 -22.55 -25.38 8.92
C ASP A 318 -22.65 -26.90 8.69
N ARG A 319 -21.58 -27.51 8.19
CA ARG A 319 -21.47 -28.92 7.80
C ARG A 319 -20.02 -29.39 7.80
N GLY A 320 -19.80 -30.69 7.65
CA GLY A 320 -18.46 -31.25 7.43
C GLY A 320 -17.64 -31.52 8.70
N GLY A 321 -18.24 -31.46 9.90
CA GLY A 321 -17.56 -31.83 11.14
C GLY A 321 -16.32 -30.98 11.41
N ASP A 322 -15.14 -31.60 11.39
CA ASP A 322 -13.85 -30.95 11.72
C ASP A 322 -13.18 -30.25 10.52
N GLU A 323 -13.87 -30.15 9.38
CA GLU A 323 -13.35 -29.45 8.19
C GLU A 323 -13.30 -27.92 8.38
N ARG A 324 -12.12 -27.34 8.12
CA ARG A 324 -11.85 -25.90 8.08
C ARG A 324 -11.39 -25.46 6.68
N TYR A 325 -11.64 -24.20 6.34
CA TYR A 325 -11.30 -23.61 5.06
C TYR A 325 -10.66 -22.23 5.24
N ILE A 326 -9.75 -21.86 4.34
CA ILE A 326 -9.35 -20.45 4.17
C ILE A 326 -10.50 -19.74 3.45
N MET A 327 -11.00 -18.66 4.06
CA MET A 327 -12.10 -17.89 3.47
C MET A 327 -11.58 -17.00 2.34
N GLY A 328 -12.04 -17.27 1.11
CA GLY A 328 -11.70 -16.48 -0.07
C GLY A 328 -12.63 -15.28 -0.30
N GLY A 329 -12.15 -14.28 -1.02
CA GLY A 329 -12.92 -13.08 -1.39
C GLY A 329 -13.05 -12.06 -0.25
N MET A 330 -12.11 -12.09 0.69
CA MET A 330 -12.06 -11.28 1.90
C MET A 330 -11.11 -10.09 1.80
N ASP A 331 -10.53 -9.84 0.60
CA ASP A 331 -9.58 -8.75 0.29
C ASP A 331 -9.95 -7.37 0.83
N PHE A 332 -11.24 -7.10 0.99
CA PHE A 332 -11.76 -5.82 1.45
C PHE A 332 -12.72 -5.95 2.63
N SER A 333 -12.58 -7.05 3.36
CA SER A 333 -13.21 -7.18 4.68
C SER A 333 -12.59 -6.14 5.61
N PRO A 334 -13.38 -5.25 6.23
CA PRO A 334 -12.86 -4.16 7.05
C PRO A 334 -12.32 -4.63 8.41
N ILE A 335 -12.68 -5.85 8.83
CA ILE A 335 -12.25 -6.45 10.10
C ILE A 335 -11.63 -7.83 9.85
N PRO A 336 -10.70 -8.28 10.72
CA PRO A 336 -10.20 -9.65 10.70
C PRO A 336 -11.33 -10.65 10.83
N ALA A 337 -11.22 -11.76 10.10
CA ALA A 337 -12.17 -12.86 10.16
C ALA A 337 -11.45 -14.19 10.18
N VAL A 338 -11.87 -15.07 11.09
CA VAL A 338 -11.32 -16.43 11.25
C VAL A 338 -12.39 -17.48 11.01
N PHE A 339 -11.97 -18.66 10.56
CA PHE A 339 -12.85 -19.76 10.23
C PHE A 339 -12.67 -20.95 11.19
N LEU A 340 -13.77 -21.43 11.77
CA LEU A 340 -13.81 -22.62 12.61
C LEU A 340 -14.48 -23.80 11.90
N SER A 341 -14.16 -25.00 12.37
CA SER A 341 -14.89 -26.20 11.99
C SER A 341 -16.34 -26.14 12.49
N GLN A 342 -17.19 -27.06 12.01
CA GLN A 342 -18.56 -27.16 12.50
C GLN A 342 -18.58 -27.54 13.99
N ASN A 343 -17.77 -28.53 14.38
CA ASN A 343 -17.74 -29.04 15.75
C ASN A 343 -17.24 -27.98 16.74
N ASP A 344 -16.17 -27.26 16.38
CA ASP A 344 -15.63 -26.18 17.21
C ASP A 344 -16.61 -25.01 17.31
N GLY A 345 -17.20 -24.61 16.19
CA GLY A 345 -18.20 -23.53 16.17
C GLY A 345 -19.43 -23.83 17.01
N VAL A 346 -19.93 -25.07 16.96
CA VAL A 346 -21.02 -25.52 17.83
C VAL A 346 -20.61 -25.48 19.30
N SER A 347 -19.39 -25.91 19.63
CA SER A 347 -18.85 -25.84 20.99
C SER A 347 -18.76 -24.41 21.51
N VAL A 348 -18.26 -23.48 20.70
CA VAL A 348 -18.23 -22.04 21.02
C VAL A 348 -19.65 -21.51 21.22
N ARG A 349 -20.59 -21.87 20.35
CA ARG A 349 -21.99 -21.45 20.47
C ARG A 349 -22.66 -21.98 21.74
N GLU A 350 -22.31 -23.19 22.19
CA GLU A 350 -22.78 -23.74 23.46
C GLU A 350 -22.22 -22.95 24.65
N LEU A 351 -20.94 -22.55 24.63
CA LEU A 351 -20.37 -21.66 25.64
C LEU A 351 -21.10 -20.32 25.71
N VAL A 352 -21.49 -19.74 24.58
CA VAL A 352 -22.31 -18.52 24.51
C VAL A 352 -23.71 -18.70 25.11
N LYS A 353 -24.34 -19.87 24.90
CA LYS A 353 -25.69 -20.15 25.43
C LYS A 353 -25.72 -20.48 26.92
N LEU A 354 -24.64 -21.05 27.45
CA LEU A 354 -24.53 -21.47 28.84
C LEU A 354 -24.02 -20.36 29.76
N ALA A 355 -23.70 -19.19 29.22
CA ALA A 355 -23.27 -18.05 30.00
C ALA A 355 -24.47 -17.39 30.68
N ASP A 356 -24.44 -17.35 32.02
CA ASP A 356 -25.39 -16.60 32.84
C ASP A 356 -24.98 -15.10 32.87
N ASP A 357 -24.64 -14.55 34.04
CA ASP A 357 -24.37 -13.11 34.23
C ASP A 357 -23.00 -12.61 33.67
N ASP A 358 -22.10 -13.51 33.23
CA ASP A 358 -20.78 -13.18 32.67
C ASP A 358 -20.67 -13.67 31.21
N PRO A 359 -20.88 -12.80 30.21
CA PRO A 359 -20.87 -13.22 28.81
C PRO A 359 -19.47 -13.66 28.38
N PRO A 360 -19.33 -14.71 27.54
CA PRO A 360 -18.03 -15.18 27.13
C PRO A 360 -17.27 -14.11 26.38
N LYS A 361 -15.95 -14.16 26.48
CA LYS A 361 -15.06 -13.28 25.73
C LYS A 361 -14.23 -14.09 24.75
N ALA A 362 -13.96 -13.51 23.59
CA ALA A 362 -13.16 -14.10 22.54
C ALA A 362 -11.95 -13.22 22.26
N GLY A 363 -10.75 -13.80 22.22
CA GLY A 363 -9.53 -13.19 21.72
C GLY A 363 -8.97 -13.99 20.54
N LEU A 364 -8.08 -13.38 19.75
CA LEU A 364 -7.37 -14.05 18.67
C LEU A 364 -5.87 -13.97 18.93
N SER A 365 -5.15 -15.04 18.62
CA SER A 365 -3.70 -15.08 18.67
C SER A 365 -3.15 -15.86 17.48
N LEU A 366 -2.02 -15.42 16.95
CA LEU A 366 -1.28 -16.12 15.91
C LEU A 366 0.07 -16.55 16.46
N GLU A 367 0.32 -17.85 16.54
CA GLU A 367 1.64 -18.35 16.92
C GLU A 367 2.66 -18.08 15.79
N SER A 368 3.86 -17.66 16.18
CA SER A 368 4.95 -17.35 15.26
C SER A 368 6.31 -17.79 15.82
N SER A 369 7.23 -18.07 14.92
CA SER A 369 8.67 -18.10 15.21
C SER A 369 9.27 -16.74 14.87
N ASP A 370 9.57 -15.96 15.90
CA ASP A 370 10.09 -14.60 15.75
C ASP A 370 11.62 -14.57 15.72
N ALA A 371 12.16 -13.88 14.72
CA ALA A 371 13.55 -13.51 14.63
C ALA A 371 13.73 -12.03 14.95
N VAL A 372 14.52 -11.72 15.97
CA VAL A 372 14.90 -10.34 16.29
C VAL A 372 16.26 -10.02 15.66
N VAL A 373 16.29 -9.02 14.78
CA VAL A 373 17.52 -8.51 14.18
C VAL A 373 17.80 -7.11 14.72
N ILE A 374 18.99 -6.91 15.31
CA ILE A 374 19.41 -5.60 15.82
C ILE A 374 20.20 -4.87 14.73
N VAL A 375 19.71 -3.71 14.31
CA VAL A 375 20.40 -2.81 13.39
C VAL A 375 21.08 -1.71 14.21
N PRO A 376 22.41 -1.65 14.25
CA PRO A 376 23.14 -0.64 15.02
C PRO A 376 23.33 0.69 14.28
N ASP A 377 23.16 0.68 12.96
CA ASP A 377 23.52 1.79 12.09
C ASP A 377 22.38 2.80 11.91
N GLU A 378 22.72 4.08 11.99
CA GLU A 378 21.83 5.22 11.75
C GLU A 378 21.68 5.42 10.23
N LEU A 379 20.62 4.84 9.69
CA LEU A 379 20.28 4.92 8.27
C LEU A 379 18.82 5.32 8.14
N LEU A 380 18.56 6.36 7.36
CA LEU A 380 17.22 6.69 6.93
C LEU A 380 16.81 5.69 5.83
N CYS A 381 15.76 4.92 6.09
CA CYS A 381 15.33 3.80 5.26
C CYS A 381 14.87 4.24 3.85
N GLU A 382 15.26 3.45 2.85
CA GLU A 382 14.61 3.37 1.53
C GLU A 382 13.88 2.02 1.45
N GLN A 383 14.49 0.97 0.89
CA GLN A 383 13.91 -0.37 0.86
C GLN A 383 14.49 -1.29 1.93
N ILE A 384 13.64 -2.17 2.47
CA ILE A 384 14.05 -3.24 3.39
C ILE A 384 13.92 -4.59 2.69
N GLY A 385 15.02 -5.34 2.67
CA GLY A 385 15.10 -6.70 2.16
C GLY A 385 15.09 -7.71 3.30
N VAL A 386 14.33 -8.79 3.18
CA VAL A 386 14.33 -9.90 4.16
C VAL A 386 14.52 -11.21 3.44
N ARG A 387 15.56 -11.94 3.83
CA ARG A 387 15.80 -13.32 3.41
C ARG A 387 15.69 -14.24 4.62
N VAL A 388 14.81 -15.23 4.51
CA VAL A 388 14.56 -16.22 5.56
C VAL A 388 15.12 -17.55 5.12
N ASN A 389 16.09 -18.06 5.87
CA ASN A 389 16.61 -19.40 5.68
C ASN A 389 15.82 -20.36 6.57
N MET A 390 14.99 -21.20 5.96
CA MET A 390 14.20 -22.21 6.64
C MET A 390 13.84 -23.37 5.73
N THR A 391 13.36 -24.46 6.31
CA THR A 391 12.73 -25.56 5.57
C THR A 391 11.23 -25.51 5.78
N HIS A 392 10.44 -25.55 4.72
CA HIS A 392 8.99 -25.81 4.79
C HIS A 392 8.55 -26.45 3.46
N PRO A 393 7.75 -27.53 3.45
CA PRO A 393 7.38 -28.21 2.21
C PRO A 393 6.32 -27.47 1.39
N VAL A 394 5.56 -26.55 2.01
CA VAL A 394 4.45 -25.81 1.37
C VAL A 394 4.55 -24.32 1.70
N ARG A 395 5.09 -23.53 0.77
CA ARG A 395 5.29 -22.09 0.94
C ARG A 395 3.97 -21.36 1.17
N GLY A 396 2.89 -21.81 0.53
CA GLY A 396 1.56 -21.19 0.62
C GLY A 396 0.96 -21.15 2.03
N ASP A 397 1.43 -22.00 2.92
CA ASP A 397 0.99 -22.05 4.32
C ASP A 397 1.67 -20.97 5.18
N ILE A 398 2.78 -20.42 4.69
CA ILE A 398 3.62 -19.48 5.42
C ILE A 398 3.13 -18.05 5.27
N ARG A 399 2.92 -17.41 6.42
CA ARG A 399 2.82 -15.96 6.56
C ARG A 399 4.14 -15.39 7.08
N LEU A 400 4.68 -14.40 6.37
CA LEU A 400 5.91 -13.71 6.71
C LEU A 400 5.65 -12.21 6.86
N THR A 401 5.90 -11.68 8.06
CA THR A 401 5.84 -10.23 8.32
C THR A 401 7.14 -9.71 8.90
N ILE A 402 7.38 -8.42 8.70
CA ILE A 402 8.50 -7.68 9.32
C ILE A 402 7.94 -6.42 9.99
N GLN A 403 8.41 -6.15 11.20
CA GLN A 403 8.09 -4.93 11.95
C GLN A 403 9.36 -4.11 12.21
N SER A 404 9.27 -2.79 11.96
CA SER A 404 10.34 -1.83 12.22
C SER A 404 10.45 -1.51 13.73
N PRO A 405 11.57 -0.91 14.17
CA PRO A 405 11.75 -0.47 15.55
C PRO A 405 10.65 0.50 16.01
N ALA A 406 10.13 1.31 15.10
CA ALA A 406 9.07 2.29 15.34
C ALA A 406 7.65 1.70 15.25
N GLY A 407 7.51 0.39 14.96
CA GLY A 407 6.24 -0.33 15.03
C GLY A 407 5.49 -0.50 13.71
N THR A 408 6.00 0.03 12.59
CA THR A 408 5.39 -0.21 11.27
C THR A 408 5.55 -1.67 10.87
N ARG A 409 4.48 -2.32 10.38
CA ARG A 409 4.49 -3.73 9.97
C ARG A 409 4.27 -3.86 8.46
N SER A 410 5.05 -4.70 7.80
CA SER A 410 4.87 -5.05 6.38
C SER A 410 4.68 -6.54 6.20
N ILE A 411 3.68 -6.91 5.40
CA ILE A 411 3.44 -8.28 4.94
C ILE A 411 4.34 -8.56 3.74
N LEU A 412 5.27 -9.50 3.88
CA LEU A 412 6.21 -9.89 2.82
C LEU A 412 5.71 -11.10 2.04
N GLN A 413 5.07 -12.02 2.75
CA GLN A 413 4.33 -13.13 2.17
C GLN A 413 3.03 -13.34 2.93
N ALA A 414 1.93 -13.39 2.17
CA ALA A 414 0.63 -13.82 2.66
C ALA A 414 0.43 -15.31 2.34
N ASN A 415 -0.63 -15.90 2.89
CA ASN A 415 -1.11 -17.21 2.46
C ASN A 415 -1.48 -17.14 0.96
N VAL A 416 -0.85 -17.97 0.16
CA VAL A 416 -1.08 -18.05 -1.29
C VAL A 416 -1.34 -19.49 -1.69
N LEU A 417 -2.04 -19.71 -2.80
CA LEU A 417 -2.25 -21.05 -3.34
C LEU A 417 -0.97 -21.54 -4.04
N ASP A 418 0.07 -21.83 -3.25
CA ASP A 418 1.36 -22.35 -3.69
C ASP A 418 1.78 -23.57 -2.86
N VAL A 419 1.88 -24.71 -3.55
CA VAL A 419 2.25 -26.02 -2.97
C VAL A 419 3.73 -26.34 -3.10
N THR A 420 4.56 -25.39 -3.56
CA THR A 420 6.01 -25.58 -3.67
C THR A 420 6.71 -25.36 -2.33
N ALA A 421 7.91 -25.94 -2.16
CA ALA A 421 8.69 -25.77 -0.94
C ALA A 421 9.26 -24.35 -0.78
N TRP A 422 9.53 -23.95 0.47
CA TRP A 422 10.16 -22.68 0.78
C TRP A 422 11.52 -22.50 0.09
N ARG A 423 11.77 -21.29 -0.43
CA ARG A 423 13.03 -20.90 -1.08
C ARG A 423 13.87 -20.00 -0.18
N SER A 424 14.86 -20.59 0.50
CA SER A 424 15.80 -19.85 1.35
C SER A 424 16.74 -18.89 0.60
N ASP A 425 16.80 -18.99 -0.73
CA ASP A 425 17.57 -18.09 -1.60
C ASP A 425 16.78 -16.84 -2.02
N TRP A 426 15.50 -16.74 -1.65
CA TRP A 426 14.64 -15.59 -1.96
C TRP A 426 14.80 -14.44 -0.97
N THR A 427 14.85 -13.21 -1.46
CA THR A 427 14.79 -12.00 -0.63
C THR A 427 13.52 -11.24 -0.98
N PHE A 428 12.63 -11.04 -0.01
CA PHE A 428 11.46 -10.19 -0.17
C PHE A 428 11.85 -8.73 0.04
N TRP A 429 11.40 -7.83 -0.82
CA TRP A 429 11.66 -6.40 -0.67
C TRP A 429 10.39 -5.63 -0.32
N SER A 430 10.50 -4.73 0.64
CA SER A 430 9.43 -3.84 1.07
C SER A 430 9.80 -2.37 0.86
N ASN A 431 8.86 -1.62 0.31
CA ASN A 431 8.90 -0.17 0.22
C ASN A 431 8.16 0.50 1.39
N HIS A 432 7.62 -0.20 2.38
CA HIS A 432 6.75 0.38 3.42
C HIS A 432 7.49 1.34 4.38
N PHE A 433 8.81 1.18 4.53
CA PHE A 433 9.59 1.81 5.59
C PHE A 433 10.34 3.07 5.16
N PHE A 434 10.05 3.67 3.99
CA PHE A 434 10.80 4.85 3.57
C PHE A 434 10.73 5.95 4.64
N TYR A 435 11.88 6.58 4.88
CA TYR A 435 12.08 7.67 5.82
C TYR A 435 11.91 7.31 7.31
N GLU A 436 11.77 6.03 7.66
CA GLU A 436 11.95 5.60 9.05
C GLU A 436 13.43 5.47 9.39
N GLN A 437 13.75 5.61 10.68
CA GLN A 437 15.07 5.26 11.20
C GLN A 437 15.26 3.74 11.20
N ALA A 438 16.37 3.26 10.61
CA ALA A 438 16.68 1.84 10.56
C ALA A 438 17.21 1.29 11.89
N LYS A 439 17.86 2.13 12.70
CA LYS A 439 18.50 1.73 13.95
C LYS A 439 17.47 1.18 14.94
N GLY A 440 17.77 0.02 15.52
CA GLY A 440 16.97 -0.58 16.58
C GLY A 440 16.57 -2.03 16.33
N LYS A 441 15.48 -2.44 16.99
CA LYS A 441 14.98 -3.82 17.00
C LYS A 441 13.99 -4.05 15.87
N TRP A 442 14.40 -4.85 14.88
CA TRP A 442 13.49 -5.38 13.85
C TRP A 442 13.00 -6.76 14.24
N THR A 443 11.70 -7.02 14.06
CA THR A 443 11.10 -8.34 14.33
C THR A 443 10.58 -8.93 13.03
N VAL A 444 11.10 -10.10 12.65
CA VAL A 444 10.60 -10.89 11.52
C VAL A 444 9.83 -12.08 12.08
N ALA A 445 8.52 -12.13 11.82
CA ALA A 445 7.64 -13.18 12.32
C ALA A 445 7.31 -14.15 11.18
N VAL A 446 7.51 -15.45 11.44
CA VAL A 446 7.15 -16.55 10.54
C VAL A 446 6.06 -17.39 11.20
N SER A 447 4.89 -17.47 10.58
CA SER A 447 3.76 -18.27 11.04
C SER A 447 3.34 -19.30 10.01
N ASP A 448 2.94 -20.48 10.47
CA ASP A 448 2.25 -21.49 9.68
C ASP A 448 0.74 -21.40 9.92
N LEU A 449 -0.02 -21.33 8.83
CA LEU A 449 -1.45 -21.10 8.87
C LEU A 449 -2.27 -22.36 8.56
N VAL A 450 -1.64 -23.49 8.23
CA VAL A 450 -2.33 -24.69 7.75
C VAL A 450 -1.71 -25.97 8.30
N LYS A 451 -2.54 -26.84 8.89
CA LYS A 451 -2.12 -28.13 9.47
C LYS A 451 -1.33 -29.05 8.54
N ASN A 452 -0.52 -29.92 9.18
CA ASN A 452 0.16 -31.14 8.71
C ASN A 452 1.57 -30.95 8.18
N PHE A 453 1.89 -29.76 7.69
CA PHE A 453 3.23 -29.44 7.22
C PHE A 453 3.87 -28.54 8.26
N THR A 454 5.16 -28.74 8.49
CA THR A 454 5.91 -27.89 9.42
C THR A 454 7.31 -27.72 8.91
N GLY A 455 8.04 -26.82 9.56
CA GLY A 455 9.32 -26.35 9.14
C GLY A 455 10.24 -25.98 10.28
N ALA A 456 11.45 -25.59 9.93
CA ALA A 456 12.45 -25.13 10.87
C ALA A 456 13.09 -23.85 10.36
N LEU A 457 12.89 -22.76 11.08
CA LEU A 457 13.59 -21.50 10.88
C LEU A 457 15.03 -21.65 11.33
N SER A 458 16.00 -21.25 10.50
CA SER A 458 17.44 -21.39 10.78
C SER A 458 18.19 -20.07 10.86
N SER A 459 17.80 -19.08 10.05
CA SER A 459 18.32 -17.71 10.18
C SER A 459 17.46 -16.72 9.41
N VAL A 460 17.48 -15.47 9.84
CA VAL A 460 16.95 -14.33 9.09
C VAL A 460 18.11 -13.39 8.76
N GLU A 461 18.09 -12.86 7.54
CA GLU A 461 18.96 -11.78 7.10
C GLU A 461 18.11 -10.60 6.66
N LEU A 462 18.37 -9.45 7.27
CA LEU A 462 17.72 -8.19 6.98
C LEU A 462 18.73 -7.30 6.26
N THR A 463 18.37 -6.78 5.09
CA THR A 463 19.17 -5.82 4.32
C THR A 463 18.48 -4.46 4.34
N VAL A 464 19.17 -3.46 4.86
CA VAL A 464 18.73 -2.06 4.81
C VAL A 464 19.38 -1.39 3.61
N ARG A 465 18.56 -0.85 2.70
CA ARG A 465 18.96 0.16 1.72
C ARG A 465 18.52 1.51 2.24
N GLY A 466 19.41 2.49 2.25
CA GLY A 466 19.10 3.79 2.82
C GLY A 466 20.22 4.81 2.65
N THR A 467 20.14 5.90 3.41
CA THR A 467 21.17 6.93 3.46
C THR A 467 21.64 7.17 4.88
N ASN A 468 22.92 7.51 5.07
CA ASN A 468 23.42 7.87 6.40
C ASN A 468 22.69 9.12 6.91
N VAL A 469 22.26 9.04 8.16
CA VAL A 469 21.69 10.14 8.95
C VAL A 469 22.43 10.21 10.29
N THR A 470 22.42 11.37 10.93
CA THR A 470 22.80 11.51 12.34
C THR A 470 21.51 11.73 13.10
N ASP A 471 21.16 10.79 13.96
CA ASP A 471 19.83 10.74 14.60
C ASP A 471 20.00 10.09 15.99
N ALA A 472 20.19 10.94 16.99
CA ALA A 472 20.59 10.53 18.34
C ALA A 472 19.43 9.91 19.15
N ASP A 473 18.20 10.36 18.93
CA ASP A 473 17.00 9.91 19.64
C ASP A 473 16.19 8.86 18.84
N SER A 474 16.63 8.55 17.62
CA SER A 474 16.16 7.45 16.77
C SER A 474 14.72 7.63 16.29
N ASP A 475 14.31 8.86 16.01
CA ASP A 475 12.96 9.21 15.61
C ASP A 475 12.80 9.32 14.06
N GLY A 476 13.91 9.32 13.31
CA GLY A 476 13.94 9.46 11.84
C GLY A 476 14.25 10.87 11.33
N LEU A 477 14.46 11.84 12.22
CA LEU A 477 14.93 13.18 11.89
C LEU A 477 16.46 13.26 11.97
N ASP A 478 17.07 14.07 11.10
CA ASP A 478 18.51 14.37 11.12
C ASP A 478 18.74 15.44 12.19
N ASP A 479 19.57 15.13 13.20
CA ASP A 479 19.90 16.03 14.31
C ASP A 479 20.29 17.43 13.82
N ASN A 480 21.00 17.54 12.69
CA ASN A 480 21.41 18.85 12.18
C ASN A 480 20.22 19.62 11.62
N TRP A 481 19.28 18.93 10.98
CA TRP A 481 18.05 19.54 10.49
C TRP A 481 17.19 20.00 11.66
N GLU A 482 17.03 19.18 12.70
CA GLU A 482 16.27 19.55 13.88
C GLU A 482 16.90 20.74 14.63
N LEU A 483 18.21 20.71 14.85
CA LEU A 483 18.91 21.83 15.49
C LEU A 483 18.86 23.11 14.65
N GLU A 484 18.82 23.02 13.32
CA GLU A 484 18.67 24.17 12.41
C GLU A 484 17.30 24.84 12.56
N TYR A 485 16.22 24.07 12.71
CA TYR A 485 14.85 24.60 12.71
C TYR A 485 14.22 24.78 14.10
N PHE A 486 14.62 23.98 15.09
CA PHE A 486 13.98 23.91 16.41
C PHE A 486 14.94 24.17 17.59
N GLU A 487 16.25 24.21 17.34
CA GLU A 487 17.28 24.33 18.39
C GLU A 487 17.18 23.22 19.48
N SER A 488 16.52 22.09 19.15
CA SER A 488 16.31 20.94 20.05
C SER A 488 16.04 19.66 19.24
N LEU A 489 16.11 18.50 19.91
CA LEU A 489 15.75 17.17 19.40
C LEU A 489 14.46 16.66 20.09
N LEU A 490 13.47 17.54 20.23
CA LEU A 490 12.21 17.21 20.92
C LEU A 490 11.03 17.07 19.96
N GLU A 491 11.21 17.52 18.72
CA GLU A 491 10.22 17.31 17.69
C GLU A 491 10.16 15.84 17.32
N THR A 492 9.09 15.45 16.62
CA THR A 492 8.95 14.07 16.18
C THR A 492 8.76 14.02 14.69
N ALA A 493 9.11 12.91 14.05
CA ALA A 493 8.82 12.63 12.64
C ALA A 493 7.37 12.94 12.20
N LEU A 494 6.39 12.78 13.10
CA LEU A 494 4.97 13.04 12.86
C LEU A 494 4.50 14.45 13.25
N GLY A 495 5.37 15.28 13.83
CA GLY A 495 5.06 16.65 14.20
C GLY A 495 4.71 17.50 12.97
N ASP A 496 3.85 18.49 13.17
CA ASP A 496 3.46 19.52 12.19
C ASP A 496 3.37 20.87 12.94
N PRO A 497 4.52 21.51 13.23
CA PRO A 497 4.58 22.69 14.10
C PRO A 497 3.88 23.92 13.48
N ASP A 498 3.91 24.04 12.15
CA ASP A 498 3.34 25.19 11.43
C ASP A 498 1.90 24.98 10.92
N LYS A 499 1.38 23.75 11.05
CA LYS A 499 -0.01 23.34 10.74
C LYS A 499 -0.36 23.49 9.28
N ASP A 500 0.60 23.21 8.40
CA ASP A 500 0.38 23.16 6.96
C ASP A 500 -0.06 21.78 6.44
N GLY A 501 -0.07 20.78 7.31
CA GLY A 501 -0.50 19.41 7.05
C GLY A 501 0.61 18.50 6.53
N GLU A 502 1.86 18.99 6.45
CA GLU A 502 3.04 18.19 6.17
C GLU A 502 3.75 17.81 7.49
N SER A 503 4.22 16.56 7.59
CA SER A 503 4.94 16.12 8.79
C SER A 503 6.42 16.50 8.73
N ASN A 504 7.09 16.66 9.88
CA ASN A 504 8.52 16.94 9.97
C ASN A 504 9.36 15.96 9.14
N ALA A 505 9.05 14.65 9.14
CA ALA A 505 9.77 13.67 8.32
C ALA A 505 9.63 13.95 6.81
N ARG A 506 8.47 14.44 6.38
CA ARG A 506 8.22 14.82 5.00
C ARG A 506 8.89 16.13 4.65
N GLU A 507 8.86 17.11 5.54
CA GLU A 507 9.52 18.38 5.35
C GLU A 507 11.04 18.26 5.30
N GLN A 508 11.62 17.43 6.16
CA GLN A 508 13.04 17.06 6.10
C GLN A 508 13.40 16.47 4.73
N ALA A 509 12.64 15.48 4.26
CA ALA A 509 12.89 14.83 2.98
C ALA A 509 12.74 15.81 1.80
N LEU A 510 11.77 16.73 1.88
CA LEU A 510 11.51 17.76 0.87
C LEU A 510 12.41 19.01 1.01
N ARG A 511 13.17 19.12 2.10
CA ARG A 511 13.96 20.30 2.51
C ARG A 511 13.12 21.57 2.56
N THR A 512 11.93 21.48 3.14
CA THR A 512 11.06 22.62 3.41
C THR A 512 11.29 23.14 4.83
N ASN A 513 10.53 24.17 5.24
CA ASN A 513 10.75 24.85 6.50
C ASN A 513 9.58 24.52 7.45
N PRO A 514 9.82 23.72 8.50
CA PRO A 514 8.78 23.19 9.37
C PRO A 514 8.21 24.19 10.38
N ALA A 515 8.71 25.42 10.36
CA ALA A 515 8.19 26.53 11.14
C ALA A 515 7.41 27.53 10.28
N ARG A 516 7.15 27.24 9.00
CA ARG A 516 6.54 28.17 8.06
C ARG A 516 5.69 27.47 7.01
N PHE A 517 4.38 27.67 7.09
CA PHE A 517 3.40 27.17 6.12
C PHE A 517 3.91 27.20 4.66
N ASN A 518 4.18 26.03 4.09
CA ASN A 518 4.79 25.86 2.76
C ASN A 518 3.77 25.68 1.63
N GLY A 519 2.48 25.60 1.97
CA GLY A 519 1.40 25.46 1.00
C GLY A 519 1.36 26.61 -0.03
N SER A 520 1.55 26.28 -1.31
CA SER A 520 1.42 27.23 -2.42
C SER A 520 0.03 27.19 -3.04
N PHE A 521 -0.70 28.32 -2.93
CA PHE A 521 -2.06 28.44 -3.45
C PHE A 521 -2.07 28.92 -4.91
N ASP A 522 -1.99 27.97 -5.85
CA ASP A 522 -2.10 28.25 -7.30
C ASP A 522 -3.58 28.24 -7.75
N LEU A 523 -4.29 29.35 -7.54
CA LEU A 523 -5.67 29.52 -7.97
C LEU A 523 -5.75 29.81 -9.47
N ARG A 524 -6.32 28.87 -10.21
CA ARG A 524 -6.55 28.94 -11.65
C ARG A 524 -8.02 29.17 -11.93
N TYR A 525 -8.31 29.75 -13.09
CA TYR A 525 -9.68 29.87 -13.58
C TYR A 525 -9.80 29.43 -15.04
N HIS A 526 -10.92 28.81 -15.37
CA HIS A 526 -11.25 28.40 -16.73
C HIS A 526 -12.72 28.73 -17.04
N ARG A 527 -12.98 29.36 -18.19
CA ARG A 527 -14.34 29.62 -18.65
C ARG A 527 -14.86 28.37 -19.35
N LEU A 528 -15.93 27.80 -18.82
CA LEU A 528 -16.59 26.62 -19.36
C LEU A 528 -17.48 26.99 -20.57
N ALA A 529 -17.76 26.00 -21.42
CA ALA A 529 -18.56 26.20 -22.64
C ALA A 529 -20.00 26.68 -22.36
N ASN A 530 -20.54 26.38 -21.18
CA ASN A 530 -21.85 26.84 -20.72
C ASN A 530 -21.85 28.28 -20.17
N GLY A 531 -20.69 28.96 -20.13
CA GLY A 531 -20.54 30.32 -19.63
C GLY A 531 -20.12 30.42 -18.15
N ASP A 532 -20.11 29.31 -17.40
CA ASP A 532 -19.66 29.27 -16.01
C ASP A 532 -18.14 29.50 -15.91
N LEU A 533 -17.69 29.93 -14.74
CA LEU A 533 -16.28 30.13 -14.43
C LEU A 533 -15.84 29.06 -13.42
N ARG A 534 -15.05 28.08 -13.87
CA ARG A 534 -14.42 27.09 -13.00
C ARG A 534 -13.21 27.69 -12.33
N LEU A 535 -13.20 27.72 -11.00
CA LEU A 535 -12.01 27.97 -10.19
C LEU A 535 -11.40 26.62 -9.82
N SER A 536 -10.07 26.48 -9.91
CA SER A 536 -9.37 25.27 -9.50
C SER A 536 -8.05 25.57 -8.79
N TRP A 537 -7.72 24.78 -7.77
CA TRP A 537 -6.51 24.95 -6.95
C TRP A 537 -6.01 23.61 -6.40
N PRO A 538 -4.77 23.53 -5.90
CA PRO A 538 -4.25 22.31 -5.28
C PRO A 538 -5.12 21.84 -4.12
N SER A 539 -5.47 20.55 -4.11
CA SER A 539 -6.09 19.90 -2.96
C SER A 539 -5.07 19.65 -1.86
N TRP A 540 -5.39 20.06 -0.65
CA TRP A 540 -4.64 19.72 0.58
C TRP A 540 -5.53 18.86 1.47
N ARG A 541 -5.01 17.70 1.87
CA ARG A 541 -5.79 16.77 2.72
C ARG A 541 -6.01 17.43 4.08
N GLY A 542 -7.19 17.22 4.66
CA GLY A 542 -7.53 17.84 5.93
C GLY A 542 -7.94 19.31 5.81
N PHE A 543 -7.94 19.91 4.62
CA PHE A 543 -8.42 21.29 4.46
C PHE A 543 -9.85 21.37 3.90
N VAL A 544 -10.60 22.38 4.35
CA VAL A 544 -11.79 22.91 3.69
C VAL A 544 -11.43 24.24 3.05
N PHE A 545 -11.98 24.50 1.87
CA PHE A 545 -11.75 25.72 1.14
C PHE A 545 -13.02 26.57 1.10
N ARG A 546 -13.00 27.74 1.73
CA ARG A 546 -14.10 28.70 1.64
C ARG A 546 -13.95 29.56 0.41
N VAL A 547 -14.91 29.44 -0.51
CA VAL A 547 -15.01 30.31 -1.67
C VAL A 547 -15.85 31.53 -1.31
N GLN A 548 -15.36 32.71 -1.65
CA GLN A 548 -16.02 33.98 -1.36
C GLN A 548 -16.05 34.86 -2.60
N SER A 549 -17.07 35.72 -2.71
CA SER A 549 -17.18 36.72 -3.77
C SER A 549 -17.40 38.13 -3.24
N ALA A 550 -17.01 39.13 -4.05
CA ALA A 550 -17.24 40.54 -3.78
C ALA A 550 -17.41 41.35 -5.08
N ASP A 551 -18.12 42.47 -5.01
CA ASP A 551 -18.25 43.43 -6.12
C ASP A 551 -17.07 44.42 -6.18
N HIS A 552 -16.21 44.41 -5.15
CA HIS A 552 -15.01 45.24 -5.05
C HIS A 552 -13.86 44.43 -4.44
N VAL A 553 -12.63 44.68 -4.88
CA VAL A 553 -11.43 43.90 -4.47
C VAL A 553 -11.16 43.95 -2.96
N LEU A 554 -11.63 44.99 -2.28
CA LEU A 554 -11.51 45.16 -0.82
C LEU A 554 -12.68 44.55 -0.03
N GLY A 555 -13.65 43.94 -0.71
CA GLY A 555 -14.88 43.44 -0.10
C GLY A 555 -16.02 44.46 -0.08
N PRO A 556 -17.10 44.22 0.69
CA PRO A 556 -17.25 43.11 1.63
C PRO A 556 -17.26 41.74 0.92
N TRP A 557 -16.63 40.74 1.54
CA TRP A 557 -16.54 39.37 1.01
C TRP A 557 -17.70 38.53 1.54
N ASN A 558 -18.50 37.99 0.64
CA ASN A 558 -19.63 37.12 0.96
C ASN A 558 -19.25 35.66 0.72
N GLY A 559 -19.69 34.77 1.61
CA GLY A 559 -19.46 33.32 1.46
C GLY A 559 -20.33 32.73 0.36
N GLU A 560 -19.70 31.99 -0.56
CA GLU A 560 -20.37 31.30 -1.67
C GLU A 560 -20.46 29.80 -1.41
N ALA A 561 -19.36 29.18 -0.95
CA ALA A 561 -19.31 27.75 -0.69
C ALA A 561 -18.22 27.39 0.33
N ALA A 562 -18.40 26.26 0.99
CA ALA A 562 -17.33 25.50 1.62
C ALA A 562 -17.09 24.26 0.77
N VAL A 563 -15.88 24.12 0.23
CA VAL A 563 -15.52 23.07 -0.72
C VAL A 563 -14.53 22.14 -0.05
N GLU A 564 -14.89 20.87 0.03
CA GLU A 564 -14.01 19.82 0.51
C GLU A 564 -12.85 19.61 -0.44
N SER A 565 -11.71 19.17 0.11
CA SER A 565 -10.53 18.86 -0.70
C SER A 565 -10.86 17.82 -1.77
N GLY A 566 -10.68 18.20 -3.04
CA GLY A 566 -10.89 17.30 -4.18
C GLY A 566 -9.80 16.22 -4.25
N LYS A 567 -10.00 15.19 -5.08
CA LYS A 567 -9.03 14.09 -5.22
C LYS A 567 -7.68 14.58 -5.78
N PHE A 568 -7.69 15.21 -6.95
CA PHE A 568 -6.46 15.68 -7.61
C PHE A 568 -6.27 17.18 -7.45
N GLN A 569 -7.31 17.92 -7.76
CA GLN A 569 -7.42 19.35 -7.52
C GLN A 569 -8.82 19.63 -6.96
N THR A 570 -8.95 20.72 -6.23
CA THR A 570 -10.23 21.18 -5.74
C THR A 570 -10.79 22.14 -6.78
N GLU A 571 -12.06 21.95 -7.14
CA GLU A 571 -12.73 22.77 -8.15
C GLU A 571 -14.05 23.32 -7.61
N TRP A 572 -14.40 24.53 -8.06
CA TRP A 572 -15.71 25.11 -7.81
C TRP A 572 -16.16 25.96 -9.00
N ASP A 573 -17.39 25.75 -9.45
CA ASP A 573 -17.95 26.45 -10.60
C ASP A 573 -18.78 27.65 -10.15
N ALA A 574 -18.28 28.84 -10.46
CA ALA A 574 -18.99 30.08 -10.26
C ALA A 574 -19.98 30.33 -11.41
N LYS A 575 -21.14 30.88 -11.08
CA LYS A 575 -22.16 31.34 -12.04
C LYS A 575 -22.19 32.87 -12.05
N PRO A 576 -21.22 33.55 -12.69
CA PRO A 576 -21.16 34.99 -12.70
C PRO A 576 -22.42 35.57 -13.38
N GLY A 577 -23.10 36.50 -12.71
CA GLY A 577 -24.23 37.22 -13.29
C GLY A 577 -23.82 38.07 -14.49
N ALA A 578 -24.79 38.45 -15.33
CA ALA A 578 -24.54 39.14 -16.59
C ALA A 578 -24.10 40.63 -16.46
N ALA A 579 -24.01 41.19 -15.25
CA ALA A 579 -23.69 42.60 -15.04
C ALA A 579 -22.62 42.82 -13.97
N GLY A 580 -21.60 43.62 -14.29
CA GLY A 580 -20.56 44.07 -13.37
C GLY A 580 -19.28 43.22 -13.35
N VAL A 581 -18.27 43.72 -12.64
CA VAL A 581 -17.02 42.99 -12.33
C VAL A 581 -17.25 42.26 -11.01
N ARG A 582 -16.89 40.97 -10.95
CA ARG A 582 -16.96 40.17 -9.73
C ARG A 582 -15.60 39.61 -9.38
N PHE A 583 -15.22 39.75 -8.11
CA PHE A 583 -13.98 39.23 -7.55
C PHE A 583 -14.28 37.94 -6.79
N TYR A 584 -13.38 36.97 -6.91
CA TYR A 584 -13.43 35.71 -6.15
C TYR A 584 -12.13 35.54 -5.39
N ARG A 585 -12.21 34.96 -4.19
CA ARG A 585 -11.06 34.45 -3.46
C ARG A 585 -11.40 33.11 -2.82
N VAL A 586 -10.36 32.34 -2.54
CA VAL A 586 -10.46 31.07 -1.83
C VAL A 586 -9.59 31.15 -0.59
N GLN A 587 -10.17 30.80 0.55
CA GLN A 587 -9.47 30.72 1.84
C GLN A 587 -9.41 29.25 2.26
N SER A 588 -8.22 28.73 2.50
CA SER A 588 -8.02 27.40 3.07
C SER A 588 -8.13 27.44 4.59
N GLU A 589 -8.80 26.47 5.17
CA GLU A 589 -8.92 26.26 6.61
C GLU A 589 -8.62 24.79 6.91
N LEU A 590 -7.64 24.54 7.80
CA LEU A 590 -7.34 23.20 8.29
C LEU A 590 -8.54 22.70 9.12
N LYS A 591 -9.02 21.49 8.84
CA LYS A 591 -10.02 20.80 9.66
C LYS A 591 -9.38 20.42 10.99
N PRO A 592 -10.09 20.64 12.11
CA PRO A 592 -9.66 20.18 13.42
C PRO A 592 -9.40 18.68 13.47
#